data_AF-A0AA92TXH9-F1
#
_entry.id   AF-A0AA92TXH9-F1
#
_cell.length_a   1.000
_cell.length_b   1.000
_cell.length_c   1.000
_cell.angle_alpha   90.00
_cell.angle_beta   90.00
_cell.angle_gamma   90.00
#
_symmetry.space_group_name_H-M   'P 1'
#
loop_
_entity.id
_entity.type
_entity.pdbx_description
1 polymer ?
#
loop_
_entity_poly.entity_id
_entity_poly.type
_entity_poly.pdbx_seq_one_letter_code
_entity_poly.pdbx_strand_id
1 'polypeptide(L)'
;MSKHITEKQRYAISKMLQVPMSKKDIAEAIGVDRSNIYREIKRNCDSRSGKYNPDLAQRKADKRKVEKKRKEVFTQAMKKRVKKLLRKDLSPEQIVGRSQVENIAMVSHETIYCWIWQDKRQGGDLHKSLRRQGRKYSKRGSKNAGRGFIPNRVEIDQRPSIVEQKERFGDLEIDTIIGKN
;
A
#
# COMPACT_ATOMS: atom_id res chain seq x y z
N MET A 1 -0.65 -13.65 -21.79
CA MET A 1 0.03 -12.46 -21.23
C MET A 1 0.26 -11.43 -22.33
N SER A 2 -0.17 -10.17 -22.16
CA SER A 2 0.09 -9.11 -23.14
C SER A 2 1.56 -8.68 -23.03
N LYS A 3 2.40 -9.08 -23.99
CA LYS A 3 3.78 -8.58 -24.12
C LYS A 3 3.73 -7.19 -24.76
N HIS A 4 4.19 -6.19 -24.02
CA HIS A 4 4.37 -4.84 -24.56
C HIS A 4 5.57 -4.83 -25.51
N ILE A 5 5.46 -4.11 -26.63
CA ILE A 5 6.61 -3.86 -27.51
C ILE A 5 7.65 -3.06 -26.73
N THR A 6 8.86 -3.62 -26.66
CA THR A 6 9.99 -3.03 -25.96
C THR A 6 10.64 -1.94 -26.80
N GLU A 7 11.45 -1.09 -26.17
CA GLU A 7 12.20 -0.05 -26.87
C GLU A 7 13.10 -0.64 -27.97
N LYS A 8 13.83 -1.72 -27.68
CA LYS A 8 14.65 -2.44 -28.67
C LYS A 8 13.82 -2.93 -29.86
N GLN A 9 12.62 -3.44 -29.61
CA GLN A 9 11.70 -3.86 -30.68
C GLN A 9 11.20 -2.66 -31.50
N ARG A 10 10.99 -1.47 -30.91
CA ARG A 10 10.65 -0.26 -31.67
C ARG A 10 11.77 0.17 -32.62
N TYR A 11 13.02 0.10 -32.17
CA TYR A 11 14.18 0.34 -33.05
C TYR A 11 14.22 -0.66 -34.22
N ALA A 12 14.00 -1.96 -33.95
CA ALA A 12 13.94 -2.98 -34.99
C ALA A 12 12.80 -2.72 -36.00
N ILE A 13 11.60 -2.38 -35.52
CA ILE A 13 10.45 -2.02 -36.37
C ILE A 13 10.81 -0.83 -37.26
N SER A 14 11.45 0.20 -36.71
CA SER A 14 11.86 1.38 -37.47
C SER A 14 12.81 1.03 -38.61
N LYS A 15 13.78 0.13 -38.38
CA LYS A 15 14.71 -0.34 -39.41
C LYS A 15 14.03 -1.21 -40.46
N MET A 16 13.18 -2.14 -40.05
CA MET A 16 12.48 -3.04 -40.98
C MET A 16 11.45 -2.29 -41.84
N LEU A 17 10.89 -1.18 -41.36
CA LEU A 17 9.99 -0.32 -42.15
C LEU A 17 10.72 0.51 -43.24
N GLN A 18 12.06 0.61 -43.20
CA GLN A 18 12.84 1.25 -44.27
C GLN A 18 13.03 0.34 -45.48
N VAL A 19 12.87 -0.97 -45.28
CA VAL A 19 12.89 -2.00 -46.33
C VAL A 19 11.44 -2.31 -46.70
N PRO A 20 11.12 -2.70 -47.96
CA PRO A 20 9.76 -3.08 -48.36
C PRO A 20 9.32 -4.45 -47.77
N MET A 21 9.39 -4.59 -46.44
CA MET A 21 8.89 -5.75 -45.71
C MET A 21 7.42 -5.60 -45.37
N SER A 22 6.66 -6.69 -45.41
CA SER A 22 5.28 -6.65 -44.97
C SER A 22 5.20 -6.56 -43.44
N LYS A 23 4.10 -6.00 -42.93
CA LYS A 23 3.84 -5.95 -41.47
C LYS A 23 3.69 -7.33 -40.85
N LYS A 24 3.41 -8.38 -41.64
CA LYS A 24 3.37 -9.78 -41.20
C LYS A 24 4.80 -10.27 -40.94
N ASP A 25 5.72 -10.01 -41.85
CA ASP A 25 7.11 -10.45 -41.76
C ASP A 25 7.83 -9.74 -40.60
N ILE A 26 7.54 -8.45 -40.39
CA ILE A 26 8.05 -7.69 -39.23
C ILE A 26 7.58 -8.33 -37.91
N ALA A 27 6.31 -8.76 -37.86
CA ALA A 27 5.75 -9.41 -36.68
C ALA A 27 6.42 -10.76 -36.39
N GLU A 28 6.65 -11.56 -37.43
CA GLU A 28 7.34 -12.85 -37.35
C GLU A 28 8.79 -12.69 -36.90
N ALA A 29 9.53 -11.76 -37.50
CA ALA A 29 10.93 -11.49 -37.13
C ALA A 29 11.11 -11.02 -35.68
N ILE A 30 10.11 -10.33 -35.13
CA ILE A 30 10.13 -9.78 -33.75
C ILE A 30 9.50 -10.75 -32.74
N GLY A 31 8.81 -11.80 -33.20
CA GLY A 31 8.10 -12.76 -32.36
C GLY A 31 6.86 -12.19 -31.68
N VAL A 32 6.11 -11.33 -32.38
CA VAL A 32 4.86 -10.72 -31.89
C VAL A 32 3.71 -10.92 -32.87
N ASP A 33 2.47 -10.93 -32.38
CA ASP A 33 1.30 -11.01 -33.27
C ASP A 33 1.22 -9.82 -34.24
N ARG A 34 0.80 -10.08 -35.49
CA ARG A 34 0.62 -9.06 -36.54
C ARG A 34 -0.22 -7.87 -36.05
N SER A 35 -1.27 -8.11 -35.27
CA SER A 35 -2.13 -7.04 -34.75
C SER A 35 -1.39 -6.08 -33.83
N ASN A 36 -0.34 -6.53 -33.13
CA ASN A 36 0.47 -5.67 -32.26
C ASN A 36 1.28 -4.66 -33.09
N ILE A 37 1.87 -5.08 -34.21
CA ILE A 37 2.60 -4.18 -35.11
C ILE A 37 1.66 -3.12 -35.70
N TYR A 38 0.47 -3.53 -36.17
CA TYR A 38 -0.52 -2.57 -36.67
C TYR A 38 -0.96 -1.57 -35.58
N ARG A 39 -1.24 -2.04 -34.37
CA ARG A 39 -1.63 -1.18 -33.25
C ARG A 39 -0.50 -0.26 -32.80
N GLU A 40 0.73 -0.74 -32.80
CA GLU A 40 1.93 0.04 -32.47
C GLU A 40 2.09 1.20 -33.45
N ILE A 41 2.19 0.91 -34.75
CA ILE A 41 2.34 1.92 -35.79
C ILE A 41 1.18 2.93 -35.73
N LYS A 42 -0.07 2.46 -35.66
CA LYS A 42 -1.26 3.33 -35.59
C LYS A 42 -1.25 4.26 -34.37
N ARG A 43 -0.75 3.80 -33.22
CA ARG A 43 -0.76 4.56 -31.96
C ARG A 43 0.46 5.46 -31.77
N ASN A 44 1.56 5.16 -32.46
CA ASN A 44 2.87 5.75 -32.18
C ASN A 44 3.51 6.52 -33.34
N CYS A 45 3.04 6.38 -34.58
CA CYS A 45 3.52 7.21 -35.70
C CYS A 45 3.34 8.70 -35.42
N ASP A 46 4.19 9.52 -36.05
CA ASP A 46 3.96 10.96 -36.11
C ASP A 46 2.67 11.25 -36.88
N SER A 47 1.78 12.04 -36.28
CA SER A 47 0.49 12.39 -36.86
C SER A 47 0.63 13.41 -38.00
N ARG A 48 1.73 14.17 -38.04
CA ARG A 48 1.98 15.17 -39.09
C ARG A 48 2.63 14.54 -40.32
N SER A 49 3.73 13.82 -40.12
CA SER A 49 4.49 13.24 -41.24
C SER A 49 4.07 11.80 -41.59
N GLY A 50 3.29 11.11 -40.75
CA GLY A 50 2.97 9.70 -40.91
C GLY A 50 4.15 8.74 -40.67
N LYS A 51 5.37 9.27 -40.48
CA LYS A 51 6.59 8.49 -40.32
C LYS A 51 6.65 7.83 -38.94
N TYR A 52 7.16 6.61 -38.90
CA TYR A 52 7.42 5.90 -37.66
C TYR A 52 8.82 6.24 -37.15
N ASN A 53 8.88 6.94 -36.01
CA ASN A 53 10.13 7.24 -35.31
C ASN A 53 10.12 6.51 -33.95
N PRO A 54 11.18 5.73 -33.62
CA PRO A 54 11.22 4.89 -32.43
C PRO A 54 11.25 5.72 -31.13
N ASP A 55 11.95 6.86 -31.11
CA ASP A 55 12.03 7.74 -29.94
C ASP A 55 10.67 8.39 -29.64
N LEU A 56 9.99 8.86 -30.69
CA LEU A 56 8.63 9.39 -30.56
C LEU A 56 7.66 8.31 -30.08
N ALA A 57 7.78 7.11 -30.63
CA ALA A 57 6.95 5.96 -30.24
C ALA A 57 7.14 5.59 -28.77
N GLN A 58 8.38 5.59 -28.29
CA GLN A 58 8.72 5.35 -26.89
C GLN A 58 8.15 6.44 -25.98
N ARG A 59 8.38 7.72 -26.30
CA ARG A 59 7.81 8.86 -25.55
C ARG A 59 6.29 8.80 -25.45
N LYS A 60 5.60 8.47 -26.54
CA LYS A 60 4.13 8.32 -26.55
C LYS A 60 3.67 7.12 -25.70
N ALA A 61 4.41 6.01 -25.73
CA ALA A 61 4.13 4.84 -24.90
C ALA A 61 4.28 5.15 -23.40
N ASP A 62 5.37 5.83 -23.03
CA ASP A 62 5.65 6.22 -21.64
C ASP A 62 4.64 7.24 -21.13
N LYS A 63 4.31 8.25 -21.94
CA LYS A 63 3.26 9.22 -21.62
C LYS A 63 1.93 8.52 -21.32
N ARG A 64 1.49 7.60 -22.19
CA ARG A 64 0.27 6.81 -21.95
C ARG A 64 0.35 5.93 -20.70
N LYS A 65 1.52 5.43 -20.33
CA LYS A 65 1.72 4.63 -19.11
C LYS A 65 1.54 5.48 -17.86
N VAL A 66 2.04 6.73 -17.87
CA VAL A 66 1.89 7.71 -16.79
C VAL A 66 0.45 8.20 -16.69
N GLU A 67 -0.17 8.55 -17.83
CA GLU A 67 -1.54 9.08 -17.90
C GLU A 67 -2.62 8.01 -17.69
N LYS A 68 -2.25 6.72 -17.66
CA LYS A 68 -3.19 5.62 -17.47
C LYS A 68 -3.93 5.82 -16.15
N LYS A 69 -5.18 6.26 -16.25
CA LYS A 69 -6.09 6.43 -15.11
C LYS A 69 -6.19 5.10 -14.36
N ARG A 70 -5.78 5.10 -13.10
CA ARG A 70 -5.99 4.00 -12.17
C ARG A 70 -7.32 4.25 -11.46
N LYS A 71 -8.09 3.19 -11.21
CA LYS A 71 -9.30 3.30 -10.39
C LYS A 71 -8.89 3.77 -9.00
N GLU A 72 -9.41 4.92 -8.55
CA GLU A 72 -9.21 5.38 -7.18
C GLU A 72 -10.11 4.54 -6.27
N VAL A 73 -9.51 3.52 -5.63
CA VAL A 73 -10.24 2.66 -4.68
C VAL A 73 -10.48 3.41 -3.37
N PHE A 74 -9.54 4.26 -2.96
CA PHE A 74 -9.63 5.03 -1.72
C PHE A 74 -10.21 6.43 -1.97
N THR A 75 -11.53 6.50 -2.05
CA THR A 75 -12.26 7.73 -2.39
C THR A 75 -12.11 8.84 -1.35
N GLN A 76 -12.39 10.08 -1.74
CA GLN A 76 -12.34 11.23 -0.84
C GLN A 76 -13.32 11.12 0.34
N ALA A 77 -14.49 10.51 0.12
CA ALA A 77 -15.46 10.24 1.18
C ALA A 77 -14.90 9.29 2.25
N MET A 78 -14.26 8.20 1.82
CA MET A 78 -13.58 7.26 2.72
C MET A 78 -12.45 7.97 3.48
N LYS A 79 -11.59 8.75 2.80
CA LYS A 79 -10.52 9.52 3.45
C LYS A 79 -11.07 10.45 4.53
N LYS A 80 -12.15 11.19 4.27
CA LYS A 80 -12.79 12.08 5.25
C LYS A 80 -13.29 11.31 6.47
N ARG A 81 -13.93 10.16 6.26
CA ARG A 81 -14.38 9.27 7.34
C ARG A 81 -13.21 8.73 8.16
N VAL A 82 -12.15 8.25 7.51
CA VAL A 82 -10.94 7.75 8.16
C VAL A 82 -10.32 8.85 9.03
N LYS A 83 -10.15 10.09 8.52
CA LYS A 83 -9.66 11.22 9.35
C LYS A 83 -10.52 11.46 10.57
N LYS A 84 -11.86 11.45 10.42
CA LYS A 84 -12.80 11.65 11.53
C LYS A 84 -12.66 10.58 12.60
N LEU A 85 -12.48 9.32 12.21
CA LEU A 85 -12.37 8.20 13.14
C LEU A 85 -10.97 8.09 13.76
N LEU A 86 -9.90 8.40 13.02
CA LEU A 86 -8.55 8.51 13.56
C LEU A 86 -8.49 9.57 14.67
N ARG A 87 -9.12 10.73 14.48
CA ARG A 87 -9.21 11.78 15.54
C ARG A 87 -10.01 11.37 16.77
N LYS A 88 -10.71 10.23 16.72
CA LYS A 88 -11.37 9.60 17.87
C LYS A 88 -10.55 8.43 18.44
N ASP A 89 -9.27 8.36 18.07
CA ASP A 89 -8.31 7.34 18.49
C ASP A 89 -8.65 5.89 18.09
N LEU A 90 -9.46 5.70 17.04
CA LEU A 90 -9.67 4.38 16.46
C LEU A 90 -8.47 3.96 15.61
N SER A 91 -8.01 2.72 15.77
CA SER A 91 -7.00 2.13 14.89
C SER A 91 -7.56 1.89 13.48
N PRO A 92 -6.70 1.85 12.44
CA PRO A 92 -7.12 1.47 11.08
C PRO A 92 -7.93 0.18 11.00
N GLU A 93 -7.59 -0.86 11.78
CA GLU A 93 -8.36 -2.11 11.88
C GLU A 93 -9.75 -1.87 12.47
N GLN A 94 -9.84 -1.10 13.56
CA GLN A 94 -11.12 -0.74 14.18
C GLN A 94 -12.00 0.08 13.23
N ILE A 95 -11.39 0.95 12.41
CA ILE A 95 -12.10 1.75 11.41
C ILE A 95 -12.72 0.84 10.35
N VAL A 96 -11.98 -0.16 9.86
CA VAL A 96 -12.49 -1.14 8.89
C VAL A 96 -13.60 -1.98 9.52
N GLY A 97 -13.37 -2.56 10.70
CA GLY A 97 -14.36 -3.37 11.40
C GLY A 97 -15.65 -2.59 11.69
N ARG A 98 -15.54 -1.34 12.17
CA ARG A 98 -16.70 -0.46 12.37
C ARG A 98 -17.43 -0.17 11.07
N SER A 99 -16.71 0.09 9.99
CA SER A 99 -17.33 0.39 8.69
C SER A 99 -18.05 -0.83 8.11
N GLN A 100 -17.55 -2.05 8.39
CA GLN A 100 -18.23 -3.30 8.04
C GLN A 100 -19.55 -3.45 8.80
N VAL A 101 -19.56 -3.19 10.12
CA VAL A 101 -20.79 -3.23 10.94
C VAL A 101 -21.81 -2.18 10.48
N GLU A 102 -21.35 -1.00 10.08
CA GLU A 102 -22.20 0.09 9.56
C GLU A 102 -22.61 -0.10 8.08
N ASN A 103 -22.23 -1.21 7.42
CA ASN A 103 -22.45 -1.46 5.98
C ASN A 103 -21.92 -0.35 5.04
N ILE A 104 -20.80 0.28 5.44
CA ILE A 104 -20.14 1.32 4.66
C ILE A 104 -18.91 0.71 3.97
N ALA A 105 -18.88 0.78 2.64
CA ALA A 105 -17.73 0.33 1.86
C ALA A 105 -16.44 1.04 2.31
N MET A 106 -15.37 0.26 2.51
CA MET A 106 -14.09 0.75 3.01
C MET A 106 -12.92 -0.01 2.37
N VAL A 107 -11.76 0.62 2.31
CA VAL A 107 -10.50 -0.02 1.92
C VAL A 107 -9.94 -0.90 3.03
N SER A 108 -8.96 -1.76 2.72
CA SER A 108 -8.24 -2.53 3.74
C SER A 108 -7.52 -1.62 4.74
N HIS A 109 -7.30 -2.12 5.96
CA HIS A 109 -6.56 -1.40 7.00
C HIS A 109 -5.12 -1.11 6.56
N GLU A 110 -4.50 -2.00 5.78
CA GLU A 110 -3.20 -1.77 5.15
C GLU A 110 -3.20 -0.56 4.20
N THR A 111 -4.26 -0.38 3.40
CA THR A 111 -4.40 0.78 2.52
C THR A 111 -4.46 2.07 3.33
N ILE A 112 -5.18 2.04 4.46
CA ILE A 112 -5.24 3.16 5.40
C ILE A 112 -3.85 3.44 5.99
N TYR A 113 -3.11 2.42 6.41
CA TYR A 113 -1.74 2.59 6.90
C TYR A 113 -0.80 3.18 5.84
N CYS A 114 -0.80 2.65 4.62
CA CYS A 114 -0.02 3.19 3.51
C CYS A 114 -0.29 4.68 3.30
N TRP A 115 -1.55 5.09 3.38
CA TRP A 115 -1.94 6.48 3.29
C TRP A 115 -1.46 7.33 4.46
N ILE A 116 -1.60 6.85 5.71
CA ILE A 116 -1.08 7.55 6.90
C ILE A 116 0.44 7.74 6.82
N TRP A 117 1.18 6.73 6.35
CA TRP A 117 2.63 6.85 6.18
C TRP A 117 3.01 7.77 5.04
N GLN A 118 2.22 7.82 3.96
CA GLN A 118 2.41 8.79 2.89
C GLN A 118 2.19 10.22 3.38
N ASP A 119 1.11 10.46 4.14
CA ASP A 119 0.81 11.75 4.78
C ASP A 119 1.96 12.18 5.70
N LYS A 120 2.46 11.27 6.55
CA LYS A 120 3.65 11.53 7.39
C LYS A 120 4.88 11.94 6.58
N ARG A 121 5.17 11.26 5.46
CA ARG A 121 6.30 11.62 4.57
C ARG A 121 6.13 13.01 3.93
N GLN A 122 4.89 13.47 3.79
CA GLN A 122 4.55 14.80 3.28
C GLN A 122 4.47 15.86 4.39
N GLY A 123 4.82 15.52 5.63
CA GLY A 123 4.76 16.44 6.78
C GLY A 123 3.41 16.50 7.50
N GLY A 124 2.47 15.62 7.14
CA GLY A 124 1.16 15.53 7.78
C GLY A 124 1.17 14.87 9.17
N ASP A 125 0.04 14.98 9.86
CA ASP A 125 -0.11 14.66 11.28
C ASP A 125 -0.98 13.44 11.56
N LEU A 126 -1.51 12.75 10.54
CA LEU A 126 -2.44 11.62 10.73
C LEU A 126 -1.84 10.50 11.58
N HIS A 127 -0.52 10.32 11.48
CA HIS A 127 0.19 9.33 12.25
C HIS A 127 0.14 9.59 13.76
N LYS A 128 -0.04 10.84 14.22
CA LYS A 128 -0.10 11.21 15.64
C LYS A 128 -1.34 10.67 16.34
N SER A 129 -2.41 10.41 15.59
CA SER A 129 -3.64 9.78 16.10
C SER A 129 -3.54 8.25 16.19
N LEU A 130 -2.42 7.64 15.76
CA LEU A 130 -2.16 6.23 16.03
C LEU A 130 -1.67 6.07 17.46
N ARG A 131 -2.09 4.99 18.14
CA ARG A 131 -1.67 4.66 19.52
C ARG A 131 -0.17 4.80 19.80
N ARG A 132 0.66 4.40 18.84
CA ARG A 132 2.14 4.47 18.96
C ARG A 132 2.76 5.61 18.16
N GLN A 133 1.96 6.43 17.50
CA GLN A 133 2.41 7.57 16.69
C GLN A 133 3.46 7.21 15.61
N GLY A 134 3.46 5.96 15.16
CA GLY A 134 4.48 5.44 14.25
C GLY A 134 5.87 5.26 14.84
N ARG A 135 5.98 5.16 16.18
CA ARG A 135 7.18 4.67 16.85
C ARG A 135 7.33 3.18 16.58
N LYS A 136 8.52 2.76 16.17
CA LYS A 136 8.84 1.34 15.94
C LYS A 136 8.77 0.56 17.26
N TYR A 137 8.42 -0.73 17.21
CA TYR A 137 8.61 -1.59 18.36
C TYR A 137 10.11 -1.66 18.70
N SER A 138 10.43 -1.58 19.99
CA SER A 138 11.76 -1.97 20.44
C SER A 138 11.95 -3.45 20.13
N LYS A 139 13.13 -3.84 19.66
CA LYS A 139 13.42 -5.25 19.40
C LYS A 139 13.35 -6.01 20.72
N ARG A 140 12.59 -7.13 20.76
CA ARG A 140 12.70 -8.11 21.85
C ARG A 140 14.18 -8.56 21.94
N GLY A 141 14.75 -8.53 23.14
CA GLY A 141 16.17 -8.82 23.34
C GLY A 141 17.14 -7.64 23.13
N SER A 142 16.64 -6.39 23.03
CA SER A 142 17.49 -5.22 23.28
C SER A 142 18.27 -5.43 24.58
N LYS A 143 19.55 -5.02 24.67
CA LYS A 143 20.37 -5.17 25.89
C LYS A 143 19.72 -4.59 27.16
N ASN A 144 18.70 -3.73 27.00
CA ASN A 144 17.91 -3.14 28.08
C ASN A 144 16.45 -3.66 28.15
N ALA A 145 16.06 -4.63 27.32
CA ALA A 145 14.76 -5.30 27.38
C ALA A 145 14.73 -6.23 28.61
N GLY A 146 14.44 -5.64 29.77
CA GLY A 146 14.50 -6.31 31.07
C GLY A 146 15.21 -5.51 32.16
N ARG A 147 15.77 -4.32 31.86
CA ARG A 147 16.28 -3.43 32.92
C ARG A 147 15.12 -2.72 33.61
N GLY A 148 14.61 -3.36 34.66
CA GLY A 148 13.57 -2.84 35.53
C GLY A 148 12.65 -3.94 36.03
N PHE A 149 13.13 -4.80 36.92
CA PHE A 149 12.23 -5.20 38.01
C PHE A 149 11.72 -3.90 38.64
N ILE A 150 10.42 -3.82 38.95
CA ILE A 150 9.87 -2.64 39.64
C ILE A 150 10.73 -2.43 40.89
N PRO A 151 11.42 -1.28 41.04
CA PRO A 151 12.22 -1.03 42.23
C PRO A 151 11.32 -1.14 43.45
N ASN A 152 11.76 -1.89 44.47
CA ASN A 152 10.95 -2.21 45.66
C ASN A 152 9.67 -2.99 45.36
N ARG A 153 9.67 -3.88 44.35
CA ARG A 153 8.57 -4.84 44.20
C ARG A 153 8.45 -5.67 45.47
N VAL A 154 7.24 -5.71 46.00
CA VAL A 154 6.88 -6.66 47.06
C VAL A 154 6.54 -7.96 46.36
N GLU A 155 7.22 -9.04 46.72
CA GLU A 155 6.89 -10.36 46.20
C GLU A 155 5.51 -10.79 46.70
N ILE A 156 4.80 -11.61 45.92
CA ILE A 156 3.44 -12.05 46.25
C ILE A 156 3.39 -12.77 47.61
N ASP A 157 4.48 -13.44 47.99
CA ASP A 157 4.62 -14.15 49.26
C ASP A 157 4.67 -13.21 50.48
N GLN A 158 4.99 -11.93 50.29
CA GLN A 158 5.04 -10.92 51.36
C GLN A 158 3.69 -10.21 51.57
N ARG A 159 2.64 -10.63 50.86
CA ARG A 159 1.32 -9.99 50.99
C ARG A 159 0.72 -10.25 52.38
N PRO A 160 0.07 -9.25 53.01
CA PRO A 160 -0.65 -9.46 54.26
C PRO A 160 -1.78 -10.50 54.12
N SER A 161 -2.02 -11.29 55.16
CA SER A 161 -3.06 -12.34 55.18
C SER A 161 -4.48 -11.81 54.92
N ILE A 162 -4.76 -10.55 55.27
CA ILE A 162 -6.05 -9.88 55.01
C ILE A 162 -6.38 -9.79 53.51
N VAL A 163 -5.37 -9.81 52.63
CA VAL A 163 -5.58 -9.78 51.16
C VAL A 163 -6.31 -11.03 50.68
N GLU A 164 -6.09 -12.17 51.33
CA GLU A 164 -6.76 -13.44 50.96
C GLU A 164 -8.25 -13.40 51.28
N GLN A 165 -8.68 -12.55 52.21
CA GLN A 165 -10.07 -12.42 52.62
C GLN A 165 -10.91 -11.67 51.56
N LYS A 166 -10.29 -10.85 50.70
CA LYS A 166 -10.93 -10.10 49.61
C LYS A 166 -12.10 -9.20 50.04
N GLU A 167 -12.12 -8.79 51.30
CA GLU A 167 -13.22 -8.00 51.88
C GLU A 167 -13.12 -6.50 51.58
N ARG A 168 -11.93 -5.99 51.27
CA ARG A 168 -11.70 -4.59 50.91
C ARG A 168 -11.58 -4.38 49.40
N PHE A 169 -12.06 -3.22 48.95
CA PHE A 169 -11.86 -2.76 47.59
C PHE A 169 -10.37 -2.58 47.31
N GLY A 170 -9.84 -3.31 46.33
CA GLY A 170 -8.41 -3.30 45.95
C GLY A 170 -7.70 -4.65 46.07
N ASP A 171 -8.24 -5.62 46.81
CA ASP A 171 -7.69 -6.98 46.91
C ASP A 171 -8.28 -7.95 45.86
N LEU A 172 -9.23 -7.47 45.07
CA LEU A 172 -9.86 -8.23 43.99
C LEU A 172 -8.93 -8.27 42.77
N GLU A 173 -8.15 -9.34 42.66
CA GLU A 173 -7.36 -9.64 41.47
C GLU A 173 -8.25 -10.36 40.43
N ILE A 174 -8.34 -9.79 39.23
CA ILE A 174 -8.99 -10.44 38.08
C ILE A 174 -7.90 -11.10 37.24
N ASP A 175 -7.98 -12.42 37.08
CA ASP A 175 -7.17 -13.11 36.08
C ASP A 175 -7.57 -12.62 34.68
N THR A 176 -6.57 -12.22 33.89
CA THR A 176 -6.80 -11.83 32.51
C THR A 176 -7.10 -13.09 31.68
N ILE A 177 -8.37 -13.39 31.46
CA ILE A 177 -8.78 -14.45 30.54
C ILE A 177 -8.48 -14.00 29.11
N ILE A 178 -7.46 -14.59 28.49
CA ILE A 178 -7.20 -14.43 27.06
C ILE A 178 -8.21 -15.31 26.32
N GLY A 179 -9.24 -14.69 25.73
CA GLY A 179 -10.16 -15.37 24.82
C GLY A 179 -9.46 -15.82 23.54
N LYS A 180 -9.88 -16.98 23.00
CA LYS A 180 -9.40 -17.49 21.71
C LYS A 180 -9.92 -16.57 20.60
N ASN A 181 -9.03 -16.10 19.72
CA ASN A 181 -9.38 -15.30 18.53
C ASN A 181 -10.28 -16.09 17.58
#